data_AF-A0A5S5CM76-F1
#
_entry.id   AF-A0A5S5CM76-F1
#
_cell.length_a   1.000
_cell.length_b   1.000
_cell.length_c   1.000
_cell.angle_alpha   90.00
_cell.angle_beta   90.00
_cell.angle_gamma   90.00
#
_symmetry.space_group_name_H-M   'P 1'
#
loop_
_entity.id
_entity.type
_entity.pdbx_description
1 polymer ?
#
loop_
_entity_poly.entity_id
_entity_poly.type
_entity_poly.pdbx_seq_one_letter_code
_entity_poly.pdbx_strand_id
1 'polypeptide(L)' 'MREMWEAAEALSKLGLWVRIDVSTGTLTVYRDGLRIGQLRFPVELDLE' A
#
# COMPACT_ATOMS: atom_id res chain seq x y z
N MET A 1 -5.93 6.15 -6.14
CA MET A 1 -4.94 6.67 -5.17
C MET A 1 -5.47 6.79 -3.72
N ARG A 2 -6.66 7.39 -3.50
CA ARG A 2 -7.30 7.50 -2.17
C ARG A 2 -7.44 6.15 -1.44
N GLU A 3 -7.95 5.14 -2.13
CA GLU A 3 -8.16 3.80 -1.54
C GLU A 3 -6.86 3.16 -1.04
N MET A 4 -5.74 3.37 -1.73
CA MET A 4 -4.44 2.87 -1.31
C MET A 4 -3.96 3.54 -0.01
N TRP A 5 -4.27 4.82 0.17
CA TRP A 5 -3.98 5.54 1.40
C TRP A 5 -4.87 5.09 2.56
N GLU A 6 -6.17 4.90 2.31
CA GLU A 6 -7.12 4.38 3.31
C GLU A 6 -6.71 2.97 3.78
N ALA A 7 -6.27 2.11 2.86
CA ALA A 7 -5.73 0.80 3.19
C ALA A 7 -4.45 0.88 4.03
N ALA A 8 -3.51 1.77 3.66
CA ALA A 8 -2.28 2.00 4.42
C ALA A 8 -2.57 2.46 5.86
N GLU A 9 -3.50 3.39 6.03
CA GLU A 9 -3.90 3.89 7.35
C GLU A 9 -4.54 2.79 8.21
N ALA A 10 -5.44 1.99 7.62
CA ALA A 10 -6.07 0.86 8.31
C ALA A 10 -5.02 -0.17 8.79
N LEU A 11 -4.05 -0.51 7.93
CA LEU A 11 -2.97 -1.44 8.27
C LEU A 11 -2.04 -0.89 9.36
N SER A 12 -1.74 0.40 9.33
CA SER A 12 -0.94 1.07 10.37
C SER A 12 -1.62 1.00 11.75
N LYS A 13 -2.95 1.16 11.82
CA LYS A 13 -3.74 0.99 13.06
C LYS A 13 -3.65 -0.43 13.63
N LEU A 14 -3.33 -1.43 12.81
CA LEU A 14 -3.09 -2.82 13.22
C LEU A 14 -1.63 -3.10 13.62
N GLY A 15 -0.79 -2.07 13.71
CA GLY A 15 0.64 -2.20 14.00
C GLY A 15 1.46 -2.79 12.85
N LEU A 16 0.91 -2.78 11.63
CA LEU A 16 1.60 -3.28 10.44
C LEU A 16 2.39 -2.17 9.77
N TRP A 17 3.57 -2.53 9.29
CA TRP A 17 4.37 -1.65 8.45
C TRP A 17 3.95 -1.82 6.99
N VAL A 18 3.93 -0.72 6.25
CA VAL A 18 3.55 -0.74 4.84
C VAL A 18 4.59 -0.02 3.99
N ARG A 19 4.92 -0.60 2.83
CA ARG A 19 5.70 0.05 1.78
C ARG A 19 4.76 0.33 0.61
N ILE A 20 4.67 1.60 0.22
CA ILE A 20 3.87 2.03 -0.91
C ILE A 20 4.79 2.31 -2.10
N ASP A 21 4.47 1.71 -3.23
CA ASP A 21 5.07 1.99 -4.53
C ASP A 21 4.00 2.66 -5.40
N VAL A 22 4.06 3.99 -5.48
CA VAL A 22 3.06 4.81 -6.19
C VAL A 22 3.11 4.62 -7.71
N SER A 23 4.29 4.33 -8.26
CA SER A 23 4.49 4.13 -9.70
C SER A 23 3.76 2.88 -10.21
N THR A 24 3.67 1.85 -9.37
CA THR A 24 3.04 0.57 -9.71
C THR A 24 1.69 0.35 -9.03
N GLY A 25 1.30 1.25 -8.12
CA GLY A 25 0.08 1.14 -7.32
C GLY A 25 0.15 -0.02 -6.34
N THR A 26 1.35 -0.34 -5.85
CA THR A 26 1.56 -1.51 -5.01
C THR A 26 1.68 -1.09 -3.56
N LEU A 27 0.95 -1.76 -2.68
CA LEU A 27 1.12 -1.66 -1.23
C LEU A 27 1.59 -3.00 -0.70
N THR A 28 2.80 -3.05 -0.14
CA THR A 28 3.37 -4.24 0.48
C THR A 28 3.27 -4.15 1.99
N VAL A 29 2.80 -5.22 2.64
CA VAL A 29 2.53 -5.26 4.09
C VAL A 29 3.58 -6.10 4.80
N TYR A 30 4.03 -5.60 5.95
CA TYR A 30 5.05 -6.20 6.79
C TYR A 30 4.59 -6.31 8.25
N ARG A 31 5.05 -7.37 8.93
CA ARG A 31 4.95 -7.56 10.38
C ARG A 31 6.29 -8.10 10.88
N ASP A 32 6.86 -7.46 11.90
CA ASP A 32 8.16 -7.86 12.50
C ASP A 32 9.29 -8.00 11.47
N GLY A 33 9.31 -7.10 10.47
CA GLY A 33 10.28 -7.11 9.37
C GLY A 33 10.01 -8.15 8.28
N LEU A 34 9.02 -9.02 8.44
CA LEU A 34 8.64 -10.02 7.45
C LEU A 34 7.52 -9.51 6.54
N ARG A 35 7.66 -9.73 5.24
CA ARG A 35 6.60 -9.45 4.27
C ARG A 35 5.48 -10.47 4.43
N ILE A 36 4.27 -10.00 4.70
CA ILE A 36 3.08 -10.85 4.92
C ILE A 36 2.01 -10.72 3.84
N GLY A 37 2.10 -9.71 2.97
CA GLY A 37 1.09 -9.51 1.94
C GLY A 37 1.44 -8.42 0.94
N GLN A 38 0.65 -8.36 -0.14
CA GLN A 38 0.71 -7.30 -1.14
C GLN A 38 -0.70 -7.03 -1.68
N LEU A 39 -1.05 -5.76 -1.78
CA LEU A 39 -2.25 -5.26 -2.44
C LEU A 39 -1.85 -4.49 -3.69
N ARG A 40 -2.66 -4.58 -4.74
CA ARG A 40 -2.46 -3.84 -5.99
C ARG A 40 -3.67 -2.96 -6.25
N PHE A 41 -3.41 -1.68 -6.43
CA PHE A 41 -4.40 -0.68 -6.75
C PHE A 41 -4.20 -0.27 -8.22
N PRO A 42 -5.29 -0.08 -8.98
CA PRO A 42 -5.17 0.50 -10.31
C PRO A 42 -4.54 1.88 -10.20
N VAL A 43 -3.47 2.10 -10.97
CA VAL A 43 -2.89 3.43 -11.16
C VAL A 43 -3.36 3.93 -12.50
N GLU A 44 -4.27 4.89 -12.49
CA GLU A 44 -4.50 5.75 -13.63
C GLU A 44 -3.46 6.87 -13.52
N LEU A 45 -2.39 6.74 -14.29
CA LEU A 45 -1.47 7.85 -14.52
C LEU A 45 -2.19 8.77 -15.51
N ASP A 46 -2.71 9.88 -15.01
CA ASP A 46 -3.10 11.01 -15.87
C ASP A 46 -1.80 11.57 -16.46
N LEU A 47 -1.48 11.14 -17.68
CA LEU A 47 -0.37 11.64 -18.48
C LEU A 47 -0.90 12.76 -19.37
N GLU A 48 -1.16 13.92 -18.78
CA GLU A 48 -1.34 15.19 -19.52
C GLU A 48 0.02 15.81 -19.91
#